data_AF-W4LK82-F1
#
_entry.id   AF-W4LK82-F1
#
_cell.length_a   1.000
_cell.length_b   1.000
_cell.length_c   1.000
_cell.angle_alpha   90.00
_cell.angle_beta   90.00
_cell.angle_gamma   90.00
#
_symmetry.space_group_name_H-M   'P 1'
#
loop_
_entity.id
_entity.type
_entity.pdbx_description
1 polymer ?
#
loop_
_entity_poly.entity_id
_entity_poly.type
_entity_poly.pdbx_seq_one_letter_code
_entity_poly.pdbx_strand_id
1 'polypeptide(L)'
;MAVMTIDFDWLLDHATAIAFDPARPSIYVFGLGLSPEALETHVLTPMQAAGLFNVADTKVLDDKMRGQYRGQLPRVALTLFEVAEQQCGIVLTYHDKFKPDLAQYEAWSQFWHARQLAQAQGS
;
A
#
# COMPACT_ATOMS: atom_id res chain seq x y z
N MET A 1 17.10 -3.30 -8.84
CA MET A 1 16.37 -4.22 -7.94
C MET A 1 15.27 -4.88 -8.74
N ALA A 2 15.02 -6.18 -8.56
CA ALA A 2 13.86 -6.84 -9.16
C ALA A 2 12.60 -6.40 -8.41
N VAL A 3 11.60 -5.88 -9.13
CA VAL A 3 10.28 -5.59 -8.56
C VAL A 3 9.54 -6.92 -8.43
N MET A 4 9.14 -7.29 -7.22
CA MET A 4 8.25 -8.43 -7.03
C MET A 4 6.88 -8.09 -7.59
N THR A 5 6.34 -8.99 -8.41
CA THR A 5 4.95 -8.93 -8.89
C THR A 5 4.13 -9.94 -8.12
N ILE A 6 2.94 -9.53 -7.68
CA ILE A 6 1.98 -10.38 -6.97
C ILE A 6 0.63 -10.32 -7.69
N ASP A 7 -0.19 -11.36 -7.47
CA ASP A 7 -1.59 -11.36 -7.88
C ASP A 7 -2.37 -10.39 -6.98
N PHE A 8 -2.97 -9.36 -7.60
CA PHE A 8 -3.72 -8.35 -6.88
C PHE A 8 -5.02 -8.90 -6.29
N ASP A 9 -5.67 -9.84 -6.99
CA ASP A 9 -6.90 -10.46 -6.49
C ASP A 9 -6.61 -11.28 -5.23
N TRP A 10 -5.46 -11.96 -5.19
CA TRP A 10 -5.02 -12.65 -3.98
C TRP A 10 -4.84 -11.69 -2.81
N LEU A 11 -4.22 -10.52 -3.03
CA LEU A 11 -4.04 -9.52 -1.96
C LEU A 11 -5.39 -8.97 -1.47
N LEU A 12 -6.33 -8.70 -2.36
CA LEU A 12 -7.67 -8.24 -1.98
C LEU A 12 -8.41 -9.25 -1.11
N ASP A 13 -8.18 -10.55 -1.32
CA ASP A 13 -8.85 -11.62 -0.58
C ASP A 13 -8.20 -11.90 0.78
N HIS A 14 -6.88 -11.69 0.92
CA HIS A 14 -6.12 -12.18 2.09
C HIS A 14 -5.52 -11.08 2.96
N ALA A 15 -5.55 -9.82 2.53
CA ALA A 15 -5.01 -8.70 3.27
C ALA A 15 -6.07 -7.63 3.53
N THR A 16 -5.91 -6.89 4.62
CA THR A 16 -6.59 -5.61 4.76
C THR A 16 -5.94 -4.63 3.80
N ALA A 17 -6.77 -3.87 3.08
CA ALA A 17 -6.34 -3.00 1.99
C ALA A 17 -6.91 -1.59 2.16
N ILE A 18 -6.07 -0.58 1.97
CA ILE A 18 -6.46 0.83 1.94
C ILE A 18 -6.06 1.39 0.59
N ALA A 19 -7.04 1.93 -0.13
CA ALA A 19 -6.82 2.62 -1.40
C ALA A 19 -6.64 4.13 -1.19
N PHE A 20 -5.79 4.74 -1.99
CA PHE A 20 -5.56 6.18 -2.00
C PHE A 20 -6.19 6.79 -3.24
N ASP A 21 -6.82 7.95 -3.07
CA ASP A 21 -7.70 8.53 -4.10
C ASP A 21 -8.72 7.48 -4.57
N PRO A 22 -9.74 7.15 -3.76
CA PRO A 22 -10.73 6.12 -4.10
C PRO A 22 -11.53 6.43 -5.38
N ALA A 23 -11.45 7.64 -5.93
CA ALA A 23 -12.02 7.95 -7.23
C ALA A 23 -11.11 7.46 -8.39
N ARG A 24 -9.80 7.35 -8.17
CA ARG A 24 -8.79 6.89 -9.13
C ARG A 24 -7.65 6.11 -8.45
N PRO A 25 -7.95 4.97 -7.81
CA PRO A 25 -6.98 4.36 -6.92
C PRO A 25 -5.88 3.65 -7.70
N SER A 26 -4.70 4.26 -7.67
CA SER A 26 -3.48 3.75 -8.30
C SER A 26 -2.46 3.22 -7.29
N ILE A 27 -2.60 3.60 -6.01
CA ILE A 27 -1.75 3.13 -4.92
C ILE A 27 -2.62 2.52 -3.83
N TYR A 28 -2.16 1.40 -3.30
CA TYR A 28 -2.81 0.66 -2.23
C TYR A 28 -1.79 0.31 -1.16
N VAL A 29 -2.21 0.37 0.10
CA VAL A 29 -1.45 -0.14 1.23
C VAL A 29 -2.15 -1.40 1.74
N PHE A 30 -1.39 -2.47 1.93
CA PHE A 30 -1.87 -3.75 2.42
C PHE A 30 -1.16 -4.15 3.71
N GLY A 31 -1.90 -4.84 4.57
CA GLY A 31 -1.38 -5.47 5.78
C GLY A 31 -1.92 -6.88 5.90
N LEU A 32 -1.01 -7.86 5.93
CA LEU A 32 -1.37 -9.25 6.20
C LEU A 32 -1.60 -9.42 7.70
N GLY A 33 -2.78 -9.89 8.10
CA GLY A 33 -3.13 -10.09 9.52
C GLY A 33 -3.34 -8.80 10.32
N LEU A 34 -3.29 -7.63 9.69
CA LEU A 34 -3.53 -6.33 10.33
C LEU A 34 -4.98 -5.91 10.18
N SER A 35 -5.55 -5.30 11.23
CA SER A 35 -6.82 -4.59 11.12
C SER A 35 -6.66 -3.26 10.38
N PRO A 36 -7.74 -2.66 9.86
CA PRO A 36 -7.69 -1.32 9.26
C PRO A 36 -7.09 -0.26 10.20
N GLU A 37 -7.47 -0.28 11.48
CA GLU A 37 -6.98 0.67 12.49
C GLU A 37 -5.48 0.51 12.73
N ALA A 38 -4.98 -0.73 12.69
CA ALA A 38 -3.57 -1.03 12.84
C ALA A 38 -2.76 -0.54 11.63
N LEU A 39 -3.29 -0.69 10.41
CA LEU A 39 -2.69 -0.10 9.21
C LEU A 39 -2.67 1.43 9.28
N GLU A 40 -3.77 2.04 9.70
CA GLU A 40 -3.84 3.49 9.87
C GLU A 40 -2.81 4.01 10.89
N THR A 41 -2.73 3.35 12.04
CA THR A 41 -1.85 3.76 13.14
C THR A 41 -0.38 3.53 12.81
N HIS A 42 -0.04 2.34 12.33
CA HIS A 42 1.36 1.93 12.22
C HIS A 42 1.98 2.23 10.86
N VAL A 43 1.16 2.34 9.80
CA VAL A 43 1.64 2.59 8.44
C VAL A 43 1.27 3.99 7.98
N LEU A 44 -0.01 4.34 8.01
CA LEU A 44 -0.47 5.61 7.41
C LEU A 44 -0.04 6.84 8.22
N THR A 45 -0.13 6.79 9.55
CA THR A 45 0.19 7.92 10.43
C THR A 45 1.65 8.39 10.30
N PRO A 46 2.67 7.50 10.30
CA PRO A 46 4.06 7.92 10.05
C PRO A 46 4.28 8.58 8.69
N MET A 47 3.63 8.07 7.65
CA MET A 47 3.75 8.61 6.30
C MET A 47 3.03 9.98 6.18
N GLN A 48 1.91 10.16 6.86
CA GLN A 48 1.24 11.46 6.96
C GLN A 48 2.10 12.48 7.70
N ALA A 49 2.73 12.09 8.81
CA ALA A 49 3.65 12.95 9.56
C ALA A 49 4.87 13.37 8.73
N ALA A 50 5.27 12.54 7.75
CA ALA A 50 6.31 12.86 6.77
C ALA A 50 5.82 13.73 5.58
N GLY A 51 4.54 14.12 5.57
CA GLY A 51 3.95 14.97 4.52
C GLY A 51 3.73 14.26 3.19
N LEU A 52 3.69 12.92 3.18
CA LEU A 52 3.64 12.13 1.95
C LEU A 52 2.22 11.99 1.36
N PHE A 53 1.18 12.21 2.17
CA PHE A 53 -0.23 12.24 1.78
C PHE A 53 -1.12 12.70 2.97
N ASN A 54 -2.43 12.78 2.75
CA ASN A 54 -3.44 13.05 3.76
C ASN A 54 -4.35 11.82 3.99
N VAL A 55 -4.48 11.35 5.23
CA VAL A 55 -5.26 10.15 5.58
C VAL A 55 -6.74 10.28 5.21
N ALA A 56 -7.29 11.49 5.21
CA ALA A 56 -8.67 11.74 4.78
C ALA A 56 -8.92 11.39 3.30
N ASP A 57 -7.87 11.31 2.48
CA ASP A 57 -7.95 10.95 1.06
C ASP A 57 -7.79 9.44 0.83
N THR A 58 -7.80 8.65 1.91
CA THR A 58 -7.68 7.19 1.88
C THR A 58 -9.00 6.52 2.21
N LYS A 59 -9.17 5.29 1.73
CA LYS A 59 -10.37 4.51 2.00
C LYS A 59 -10.04 3.03 2.16
N VAL A 60 -10.47 2.46 3.28
CA VAL A 60 -10.44 1.02 3.51
C VAL A 60 -11.32 0.32 2.48
N LEU A 61 -10.81 -0.72 1.83
CA LEU A 61 -11.55 -1.51 0.86
C LEU A 61 -12.46 -2.50 1.58
N ASP A 62 -13.76 -2.21 1.56
CA ASP A 62 -14.81 -3.15 1.93
C ASP A 62 -15.06 -4.19 0.81
N ASP A 63 -15.86 -5.22 1.11
CA ASP A 63 -16.15 -6.32 0.16
C ASP A 63 -16.75 -5.83 -1.16
N LYS A 64 -17.57 -4.78 -1.10
CA LYS A 64 -18.20 -4.19 -2.28
C LYS A 64 -17.16 -3.53 -3.18
N MET A 65 -16.22 -2.78 -2.60
CA MET A 65 -15.13 -2.15 -3.34
C MET A 65 -14.13 -3.19 -3.85
N ARG A 66 -13.78 -4.21 -3.07
CA ARG A 66 -12.92 -5.31 -3.52
C ARG A 66 -13.49 -5.99 -4.78
N GLY A 67 -14.79 -6.25 -4.79
CA GLY A 67 -15.49 -6.80 -5.96
C GLY A 67 -15.42 -5.91 -7.21
N GLN A 68 -15.25 -4.58 -7.04
CA GLN A 68 -15.08 -3.66 -8.16
C GLN A 68 -13.70 -3.75 -8.80
N TYR A 69 -12.66 -4.14 -8.07
CA TYR A 69 -11.28 -4.19 -8.59
C TYR A 69 -10.86 -5.59 -9.06
N ARG A 70 -11.61 -6.63 -8.69
CA ARG A 70 -11.29 -8.02 -9.03
C ARG A 70 -11.20 -8.23 -10.54
N GLY A 71 -10.14 -8.90 -10.99
CA GLY A 71 -9.90 -9.22 -12.40
C GLY A 71 -9.55 -8.03 -13.29
N GLN A 72 -9.45 -6.82 -12.74
CA GLN A 72 -9.10 -5.61 -13.51
C GLN A 72 -7.59 -5.37 -13.58
N LEU A 73 -6.81 -5.98 -12.68
CA LEU A 73 -5.39 -5.68 -12.50
C LEU A 73 -4.56 -6.97 -12.55
N PRO A 74 -3.93 -7.29 -13.70
CA PRO A 74 -3.31 -8.60 -13.89
C PRO A 74 -1.97 -8.78 -13.14
N ARG A 75 -1.19 -7.70 -12.96
CA ARG A 75 0.06 -7.68 -12.19
C ARG A 75 0.35 -6.29 -11.66
N VAL A 76 0.86 -6.20 -10.44
CA VAL A 76 1.11 -4.95 -9.74
C VAL A 76 2.54 -4.91 -9.19
N ALA A 77 3.14 -3.73 -9.16
CA ALA A 77 4.43 -3.56 -8.50
C ALA A 77 4.20 -3.55 -6.99
N LEU A 78 4.97 -4.35 -6.25
CA LEU A 78 4.85 -4.49 -4.80
C LEU A 78 6.19 -4.14 -4.14
N THR A 79 6.17 -3.19 -3.21
CA THR A 79 7.22 -2.99 -2.22
C THR A 79 6.74 -3.55 -0.89
N LEU A 80 7.41 -4.58 -0.39
CA LEU A 80 7.15 -5.17 0.92
C LEU A 80 7.98 -4.48 2.00
N PHE A 81 7.41 -4.34 3.18
CA PHE A 81 8.11 -3.87 4.37
C PHE A 81 7.47 -4.48 5.63
N GLU A 82 8.17 -4.37 6.75
CA GLU A 82 7.70 -4.88 8.04
C GLU A 82 7.39 -3.71 8.96
N VAL A 83 6.25 -3.77 9.65
CA VAL A 83 5.85 -2.81 10.67
C VAL A 83 5.25 -3.58 11.84
N ALA A 84 5.76 -3.35 13.05
CA ALA A 84 5.30 -4.02 14.26
C ALA A 84 5.24 -5.56 14.11
N GLU A 85 6.30 -6.15 13.55
CA GLU A 85 6.43 -7.61 13.31
C GLU A 85 5.40 -8.18 12.31
N GLN A 86 4.68 -7.31 11.58
CA GLN A 86 3.71 -7.71 10.57
C GLN A 86 4.14 -7.28 9.18
N GLN A 87 3.86 -8.13 8.18
CA GLN A 87 4.20 -7.87 6.80
C GLN A 87 3.18 -6.93 6.15
N CYS A 88 3.67 -5.79 5.69
CA CYS A 88 2.93 -4.78 4.96
C CYS A 88 3.46 -4.62 3.54
N GLY A 89 2.67 -3.97 2.69
CA GLY A 89 3.11 -3.65 1.33
C GLY A 89 2.45 -2.42 0.76
N ILE A 90 3.19 -1.71 -0.09
CA ILE A 90 2.63 -0.69 -0.97
C ILE A 90 2.59 -1.28 -2.37
N VAL A 91 1.44 -1.15 -3.00
CA VAL A 91 1.17 -1.65 -4.33
C VAL A 91 0.90 -0.49 -5.27
N LEU A 92 1.58 -0.48 -6.40
CA LEU A 92 1.25 0.37 -7.54
C LEU A 92 0.50 -0.44 -8.58
N THR A 93 -0.69 0.05 -8.94
CA THR A 93 -1.51 -0.57 -9.99
C THR A 93 -1.50 0.32 -11.23
N TYR A 94 -1.44 -0.34 -12.39
CA TYR A 94 -1.53 0.33 -13.69
C TYR A 94 -2.91 0.06 -14.26
N HIS A 95 -3.70 1.11 -14.46
CA HIS A 95 -5.00 1.02 -15.11
C HIS A 95 -4.97 1.87 -16.38
N ASP A 96 -5.55 1.37 -17.47
CA ASP A 96 -5.64 2.08 -18.75
C ASP A 96 -6.33 3.45 -18.68
N LYS A 97 -7.17 3.68 -17.67
CA LYS A 97 -7.95 4.92 -17.48
C LYS A 97 -7.24 6.00 -16.68
N PHE A 98 -6.16 5.67 -15.95
CA PHE A 98 -5.45 6.64 -15.13
C PHE A 98 -3.96 6.32 -15.04
N LYS A 99 -3.13 7.37 -15.13
CA LYS A 99 -1.69 7.21 -14.96
C LYS A 99 -1.38 7.09 -13.47
N PRO A 100 -0.65 6.04 -13.04
CA PRO A 100 -0.23 5.93 -11.66
C PRO A 100 0.73 7.06 -11.28
N ASP A 101 0.63 7.53 -10.03
CA ASP A 101 1.58 8.48 -9.48
C ASP A 101 2.87 7.75 -9.05
N LEU A 102 3.77 7.59 -10.02
CA LEU A 102 5.06 6.94 -9.80
C LEU A 102 5.93 7.70 -8.79
N ALA A 103 5.88 9.03 -8.80
CA ALA A 103 6.68 9.84 -7.89
C ALA A 103 6.22 9.63 -6.44
N GLN A 104 4.91 9.56 -6.21
CA GLN A 104 4.36 9.26 -4.90
C GLN A 104 4.70 7.84 -4.44
N TYR A 105 4.54 6.85 -5.32
CA TYR A 105 4.92 5.46 -5.02
C TYR A 105 6.40 5.34 -4.63
N GLU A 106 7.29 5.96 -5.41
CA GLU A 106 8.73 5.96 -5.14
C GLU A 106 9.06 6.64 -3.82
N ALA A 107 8.46 7.80 -3.53
CA ALA A 107 8.66 8.50 -2.26
C ALA A 107 8.25 7.65 -1.05
N TRP A 108 7.13 6.92 -1.15
CA TRP A 108 6.66 6.05 -0.08
C TRP A 108 7.53 4.81 0.08
N SER A 109 7.94 4.19 -1.04
CA SER A 109 8.86 3.05 -1.04
C SER A 109 10.19 3.43 -0.40
N GLN A 110 10.73 4.62 -0.71
CA GLN A 110 11.98 5.11 -0.13
C GLN A 110 11.84 5.42 1.36
N PHE A 111 10.72 6.03 1.78
CA PHE A 111 10.43 6.30 3.18
C PHE A 111 10.49 5.03 4.03
N TRP A 112 9.80 3.96 3.62
CA TRP A 112 9.80 2.70 4.38
C TRP A 112 11.13 1.98 4.35
N HIS A 113 11.82 1.98 3.20
CA HIS A 113 13.15 1.41 3.11
C HIS A 113 14.14 2.11 4.05
N ALA A 114 14.12 3.45 4.12
CA ALA A 114 14.95 4.21 5.03
C ALA A 114 14.64 3.91 6.51
N ARG A 115 13.36 3.72 6.86
CA ARG A 115 12.95 3.34 8.22
C ARG A 115 13.40 1.93 8.60
N GLN A 116 13.29 0.97 7.69
CA GLN A 116 13.78 -0.39 7.92
C GLN A 116 15.29 -0.40 8.16
N LEU A 117 16.05 0.35 7.35
CA LEU A 117 17.49 0.49 7.55
C LEU A 117 17.83 1.12 8.91
N ALA A 118 17.10 2.16 9.33
CA ALA A 118 17.31 2.80 10.62
C ALA A 118 17.02 1.85 11.80
N GLN A 119 16.00 0.99 11.69
CA GLN A 119 15.70 -0.02 12.71
C GLN A 119 16.78 -1.10 12.80
N ALA A 120 17.27 -1.59 11.66
CA ALA A 120 18.33 -2.60 11.60
C ALA A 120 19.69 -2.08 12.09
N GLN A 121 19.92 -0.77 12.08
CA GLN A 121 21.15 -0.15 12.60
C GLN A 121 21.07 0.25 14.08
N GLY A 122 19.85 0.30 14.63
CA GLY A 122 19.59 0.62 16.04
C GLY A 122 19.34 -0.61 16.93
N SER A 123 19.49 -1.82 16.38
CA SER A 123 19.41 -3.11 17.07
C SER A 123 20.79 -3.77 17.15
#